data_AF-X1TSF5-F1
#
_entry.id   AF-X1TSF5-F1
#
_cell.length_a   1.000
_cell.length_b   1.000
_cell.length_c   1.000
_cell.angle_alpha   90.00
_cell.angle_beta   90.00
_cell.angle_gamma   90.00
#
_symmetry.space_group_name_H-M   'P 1'
#
loop_
_entity.id
_entity.type
_entity.pdbx_description
1 polymer ?
#
loop_
_entity_poly.entity_id
_entity_poly.type
_entity_poly.pdbx_seq_one_letter_code
_entity_poly.pdbx_strand_id
1 'polypeptide(L)'
;WWGSWGYGKIAYGVLEEHNYILAITSVEGPTNFEHDLAVSVQDPIYLLPSKESALNITVYNEGQEEEVDVEVRLFINGTEVMSEVIPVLMNDASSTLSYPWSPSPGRYNATAYVKPVPDENYIFNNRDSEFVDVSYTPTHVGDLVVDGDDVLIIEDVFFTQVGNIQVRDNAELIIRNATLDLDQDYYHKYEIIVSDSACLLTEEAHIVSEYQFDTRLTGNAEGWLNSTVLGYSWTPTYPSVEFFLYVQNNATLNVYGSEGGYIYFYDYSTGSFYGSELNSIYCYDYSVV
;
A
#
# COMPACT_ATOMS: atom_id res chain seq x y z
N TRP A 1 -18.04 2.68 8.58
CA TRP A 1 -16.82 3.45 8.32
C TRP A 1 -16.04 2.70 7.28
N TRP A 2 -16.15 3.14 6.03
CA TRP A 2 -15.27 2.85 4.91
C TRP A 2 -15.31 4.14 4.08
N GLY A 3 -14.18 4.82 4.04
CA GLY A 3 -13.92 5.91 3.11
C GLY A 3 -13.13 5.33 1.95
N SER A 4 -13.64 5.51 0.76
CA SER A 4 -12.85 5.67 -0.45
C SER A 4 -13.66 6.59 -1.34
N TRP A 5 -12.97 7.54 -1.95
CA TRP A 5 -13.55 8.61 -2.73
C TRP A 5 -14.25 8.03 -3.97
N GLY A 6 -15.57 8.06 -3.95
CA GLY A 6 -16.43 7.90 -5.11
C GLY A 6 -17.50 8.97 -5.03
N TYR A 7 -17.39 10.01 -5.85
CA TYR A 7 -18.37 11.07 -5.93
C TYR A 7 -19.69 10.52 -6.50
N GLY A 8 -20.56 10.02 -5.62
CA GLY A 8 -21.94 9.67 -5.93
C GLY A 8 -22.89 10.69 -5.28
N LYS A 9 -23.37 11.69 -6.04
CA LYS A 9 -24.58 12.42 -5.62
C LYS A 9 -25.77 11.49 -5.79
N ILE A 10 -26.36 11.04 -4.68
CA ILE A 10 -27.59 10.24 -4.70
C ILE A 10 -28.76 11.18 -5.05
N ALA A 11 -29.34 11.03 -6.24
CA ALA A 11 -30.63 11.64 -6.56
C ALA A 11 -31.75 10.63 -6.25
N TYR A 12 -32.71 11.01 -5.42
CA TYR A 12 -33.92 10.22 -5.16
C TYR A 12 -35.05 10.70 -6.08
N GLY A 13 -35.61 9.78 -6.86
CA GLY A 13 -36.85 9.99 -7.61
C GLY A 13 -37.78 8.79 -7.41
N VAL A 14 -39.06 9.05 -7.12
CA VAL A 14 -40.10 8.03 -7.06
C VAL A 14 -40.80 8.00 -8.42
N LEU A 15 -40.71 6.90 -9.15
CA LEU A 15 -41.61 6.61 -10.26
C LEU A 15 -42.88 6.00 -9.65
N GLU A 16 -44.01 6.71 -9.76
CA GLU A 16 -45.30 6.14 -9.36
C GLU A 16 -45.53 4.85 -10.16
N GLU A 17 -45.97 3.81 -9.42
CA GLU A 17 -46.46 2.49 -9.87
C GLU A 17 -45.53 1.26 -9.78
N HIS A 18 -44.24 1.36 -9.41
CA HIS A 18 -43.43 0.17 -9.11
C HIS A 18 -42.47 0.35 -7.92
N ASN A 19 -42.49 -0.62 -6.97
CA ASN A 19 -41.61 -0.68 -5.78
C ASN A 19 -40.15 -1.06 -6.12
N TYR A 20 -39.49 -0.30 -6.99
CA TYR A 20 -38.06 -0.42 -7.22
C TYR A 20 -37.36 0.88 -6.78
N ILE A 21 -36.30 0.76 -5.99
CA ILE A 21 -35.35 1.85 -5.76
C ILE A 21 -34.27 1.70 -6.84
N LEU A 22 -34.19 2.66 -7.75
CA LEU A 22 -33.03 2.79 -8.64
C LEU A 22 -31.93 3.49 -7.83
N ALA A 23 -30.95 2.72 -7.34
CA ALA A 23 -29.75 3.29 -6.75
C ALA A 23 -28.73 3.53 -7.89
N ILE A 24 -28.63 4.77 -8.35
CA ILE A 24 -27.51 5.20 -9.20
C ILE A 24 -26.33 5.40 -8.24
N THR A 25 -25.38 4.47 -8.25
CA THR A 25 -24.23 4.47 -7.32
C THR A 25 -23.09 5.39 -7.75
N SER A 26 -23.09 5.81 -9.02
CA SER A 26 -22.19 6.83 -9.55
C SER A 26 -22.88 7.60 -10.68
N VAL A 27 -22.69 8.92 -10.69
CA VAL A 27 -22.95 9.77 -11.85
C VAL A 27 -21.59 10.31 -12.21
N GLU A 28 -20.96 9.75 -13.25
CA GLU A 28 -19.80 10.41 -13.86
C GLU A 28 -20.26 11.81 -14.29
N GLY A 29 -19.47 12.82 -13.94
CA GLY A 29 -19.68 14.18 -14.46
C GLY A 29 -19.60 14.17 -15.99
N PRO A 30 -19.93 15.27 -16.68
CA PRO A 30 -19.68 15.34 -18.10
C PRO A 30 -18.18 15.10 -18.36
N THR A 31 -17.82 13.92 -18.87
CA THR A 31 -16.44 13.48 -19.20
C THR A 31 -15.92 14.15 -20.47
N ASN A 32 -16.45 15.31 -20.81
CA ASN A 32 -16.31 15.91 -22.14
C ASN A 32 -16.10 17.42 -22.01
N PHE A 33 -15.17 17.80 -21.14
CA PHE A 33 -14.65 19.15 -21.09
C PHE A 33 -13.57 19.32 -22.16
N GLU A 34 -13.59 20.43 -22.88
CA GLU A 34 -12.52 20.73 -23.84
C GLU A 34 -11.17 20.88 -23.11
N HIS A 35 -11.19 21.49 -21.93
CA HIS A 35 -10.06 21.70 -21.03
C HIS A 35 -10.37 21.16 -19.62
N ASP A 36 -9.50 20.31 -19.09
CA ASP A 36 -9.60 19.76 -17.72
C ASP A 36 -8.25 19.25 -17.23
N LEU A 37 -7.66 19.95 -16.25
CA LEU A 37 -6.40 19.60 -15.61
C LEU A 37 -6.63 19.14 -14.17
N ALA A 38 -6.32 17.88 -13.91
CA ALA A 38 -6.33 17.35 -12.55
C ALA A 38 -4.91 17.25 -11.98
N VAL A 39 -4.79 17.29 -10.65
CA VAL A 39 -3.54 16.97 -9.96
C VAL A 39 -3.80 16.01 -8.80
N SER A 40 -2.86 15.10 -8.56
CA SER A 40 -2.84 14.24 -7.39
C SER A 40 -1.49 14.30 -6.69
N VAL A 41 -1.49 14.37 -5.37
CA VAL A 41 -0.31 14.08 -4.55
C VAL A 41 -0.26 12.57 -4.36
N GLN A 42 0.88 11.94 -4.65
CA GLN A 42 1.05 10.54 -4.29
C GLN A 42 1.07 10.42 -2.77
N ASP A 43 0.28 9.51 -2.20
CA ASP A 43 0.22 9.24 -0.77
C ASP A 43 1.27 8.18 -0.38
N PRO A 44 2.46 8.56 0.14
CA PRO A 44 3.40 7.58 0.65
C PRO A 44 2.88 7.02 1.97
N ILE A 45 2.88 5.70 2.11
CA ILE A 45 2.45 5.00 3.35
C ILE A 45 3.16 5.58 4.59
N TYR A 46 4.44 5.94 4.46
CA TYR A 46 5.17 6.74 5.43
C TYR A 46 6.47 7.29 4.82
N LEU A 47 7.06 8.28 5.48
CA LEU A 47 8.43 8.71 5.19
C LEU A 47 9.31 8.61 6.44
N LEU A 48 10.58 8.29 6.22
CA LEU A 48 11.57 8.27 7.29
C LEU A 48 12.16 9.67 7.52
N PRO A 49 12.30 10.12 8.78
CA PRO A 49 12.96 11.37 9.07
C PRO A 49 14.40 11.41 8.58
N SER A 50 14.82 12.56 8.02
CA SER A 50 16.19 12.84 7.55
C SER A 50 16.71 11.92 6.43
N LYS A 51 15.90 10.99 5.92
CA LYS A 51 16.19 10.20 4.72
C LYS A 51 15.64 10.95 3.51
N GLU A 52 16.48 11.15 2.50
CA GLU A 52 16.03 11.76 1.26
C GLU A 52 15.00 10.85 0.59
N SER A 53 13.79 11.39 0.42
CA SER A 53 12.66 10.71 -0.19
C SER A 53 12.05 11.61 -1.26
N ALA A 54 11.30 11.02 -2.19
CA ALA A 54 10.60 11.76 -3.23
C ALA A 54 9.13 11.92 -2.86
N LEU A 55 8.64 13.16 -2.83
CA LEU A 55 7.20 13.44 -2.86
C LEU A 55 6.79 13.66 -4.31
N ASN A 56 6.02 12.72 -4.85
CA ASN A 56 5.59 12.77 -6.24
C ASN A 56 4.21 13.43 -6.37
N ILE A 57 4.04 14.19 -7.44
CA ILE A 57 2.75 14.74 -7.84
C ILE A 57 2.52 14.38 -9.30
N THR A 58 1.31 13.94 -9.63
CA THR A 58 0.94 13.63 -11.02
C THR A 58 -0.10 14.63 -11.48
N VAL A 59 0.16 15.24 -12.62
CA VAL A 59 -0.80 16.11 -13.32
C VAL A 59 -1.39 15.34 -14.47
N TYR A 60 -2.70 15.41 -14.62
CA TYR A 60 -3.45 14.73 -15.68
C TYR A 60 -4.12 15.77 -16.56
N ASN A 61 -4.14 15.52 -17.85
CA ASN A 61 -5.03 16.19 -18.77
C ASN A 61 -6.21 15.26 -19.05
N GLU A 62 -7.34 15.53 -18.41
CA GLU A 62 -8.61 14.82 -18.58
C GLU A 62 -9.50 15.51 -19.65
N GLY A 63 -9.00 16.58 -20.27
CA GLY A 63 -9.63 17.32 -21.34
C GLY A 63 -9.40 16.72 -22.73
N GLN A 64 -10.06 17.27 -23.73
CA GLN A 64 -9.98 16.80 -25.13
C GLN A 64 -8.86 17.47 -25.93
N GLU A 65 -8.33 18.58 -25.45
CA GLU A 65 -7.30 19.38 -26.12
C GLU A 65 -5.94 19.22 -25.44
N GLU A 66 -4.86 19.50 -26.18
CA GLU A 66 -3.52 19.59 -25.58
C GLU A 66 -3.37 20.88 -24.76
N GLU A 67 -2.68 20.81 -23.64
CA GLU A 67 -2.40 21.96 -22.79
C GLU A 67 -0.92 22.36 -22.87
N VAL A 68 -0.66 23.67 -22.86
CA VAL A 68 0.69 24.23 -22.95
C VAL A 68 1.01 25.14 -21.78
N ASP A 69 2.29 25.21 -21.41
CA ASP A 69 2.78 26.02 -20.30
C ASP A 69 2.02 25.77 -18.98
N VAL A 70 1.76 24.50 -18.67
CA VAL A 70 1.00 24.07 -17.49
C VAL A 70 1.82 24.35 -16.22
N GLU A 71 1.40 25.35 -15.44
CA GLU A 71 2.05 25.74 -14.19
C GLU A 71 1.61 24.83 -13.04
N VAL A 72 2.56 24.17 -12.39
CA VAL A 72 2.33 23.23 -11.28
C VAL A 72 3.09 23.71 -10.04
N ARG A 73 2.45 23.66 -8.87
CA ARG A 73 3.02 24.09 -7.60
C ARG A 73 2.78 23.05 -6.52
N LEU A 74 3.76 22.90 -5.63
CA LEU A 74 3.67 22.06 -4.45
C LEU A 74 3.89 22.90 -3.20
N PHE A 75 3.04 22.70 -2.21
CA PHE A 75 3.10 23.36 -0.92
C PHE A 75 3.26 22.33 0.20
N ILE A 76 4.14 22.59 1.16
CA ILE A 76 4.26 21.82 2.40
C ILE A 76 3.90 22.74 3.56
N ASN A 77 2.86 22.39 4.31
CA ASN A 77 2.29 23.22 5.38
C ASN A 77 1.99 24.66 4.91
N GLY A 78 1.52 24.80 3.66
CA GLY A 78 1.20 26.09 3.04
C GLY A 78 2.40 26.89 2.52
N THR A 79 3.63 26.40 2.68
CA THR A 79 4.83 27.02 2.09
C THR A 79 5.11 26.43 0.72
N GLU A 80 5.25 27.25 -0.32
CA GLU A 80 5.62 26.79 -1.67
C GLU A 80 7.04 26.23 -1.66
N VAL A 81 7.21 24.97 -2.08
CA VAL A 81 8.50 24.27 -2.10
C VAL A 81 8.96 23.92 -3.52
N MET A 82 8.04 23.87 -4.49
CA MET A 82 8.32 23.62 -5.90
C MET A 82 7.31 24.39 -6.77
N SER A 83 7.81 24.89 -7.90
CA SER A 83 7.04 25.57 -8.95
C SER A 83 7.66 25.21 -10.30
N GLU A 84 6.96 24.43 -11.10
CA GLU A 84 7.44 23.86 -12.36
C GLU A 84 6.45 24.16 -13.49
N VAL A 85 6.94 24.13 -14.73
CA VAL A 85 6.10 24.31 -15.92
C VAL A 85 6.27 23.11 -16.83
N ILE A 86 5.16 22.40 -17.10
CA ILE A 86 5.12 21.34 -18.11
C ILE A 86 4.86 22.00 -19.47
N PRO A 87 5.79 21.93 -20.44
CA PRO A 87 5.66 22.69 -21.68
C PRO A 87 4.45 22.28 -22.52
N VAL A 88 4.17 20.97 -22.58
CA VAL A 88 3.03 20.39 -23.31
C VAL A 88 2.54 19.16 -22.56
N LEU A 89 1.23 19.06 -22.34
CA LEU A 89 0.57 17.88 -21.80
C LEU A 89 -0.58 17.48 -22.75
N MET A 90 -0.37 16.39 -23.49
CA MET A 90 -1.35 15.87 -24.46
C MET A 90 -2.67 15.48 -23.78
N ASN A 91 -3.77 15.49 -24.53
CA ASN A 91 -5.04 14.96 -24.05
C ASN A 91 -4.88 13.48 -23.60
N ASP A 92 -5.60 13.10 -22.54
CA ASP A 92 -5.53 11.78 -21.90
C ASP A 92 -4.13 11.36 -21.41
N ALA A 93 -3.18 12.30 -21.33
CA ALA A 93 -1.82 12.05 -20.83
C ALA A 93 -1.64 12.57 -19.40
N SER A 94 -0.62 12.04 -18.73
CA SER A 94 -0.21 12.51 -17.42
C SER A 94 1.29 12.73 -17.35
N SER A 95 1.71 13.56 -16.39
CA SER A 95 3.12 13.83 -16.11
C SER A 95 3.35 13.84 -14.61
N THR A 96 4.30 13.04 -14.16
CA THR A 96 4.70 12.97 -12.75
C THR A 96 5.93 13.85 -12.51
N LEU A 97 5.84 14.75 -11.53
CA LEU A 97 6.94 15.57 -11.03
C LEU A 97 7.35 15.03 -9.65
N SER A 98 8.65 15.10 -9.34
CA SER A 98 9.21 14.53 -8.12
C SER A 98 9.98 15.60 -7.34
N TYR A 99 9.58 15.85 -6.09
CA TYR A 99 10.24 16.78 -5.19
C TYR A 99 11.12 16.00 -4.19
N PRO A 100 12.46 16.16 -4.22
CA PRO A 100 13.33 15.57 -3.22
C PRO A 100 13.13 16.27 -1.87
N TRP A 101 12.86 15.49 -0.84
CA TRP A 101 12.49 15.97 0.48
C TRP A 101 13.17 15.16 1.58
N SER A 102 13.78 15.85 2.55
CA SER A 102 14.37 15.25 3.76
C SER A 102 13.70 15.85 5.00
N PRO A 103 12.48 15.43 5.36
CA PRO A 103 11.75 16.01 6.47
C PRO A 103 12.31 15.66 7.85
N SER A 104 12.04 16.52 8.82
CA SER A 104 12.10 16.14 10.24
C SER A 104 10.86 15.33 10.65
N PRO A 105 10.87 14.62 11.78
CA PRO A 105 9.67 13.92 12.25
C PRO A 105 8.49 14.90 12.43
N GLY A 106 7.30 14.49 11.98
CA GLY A 106 6.11 15.31 12.06
C GLY A 106 5.07 14.95 11.01
N ARG A 107 3.89 15.56 11.16
CA ARG A 107 2.80 15.46 10.21
C ARG A 107 2.75 16.70 9.33
N TYR A 108 2.78 16.49 8.02
CA TYR A 108 2.84 17.55 7.03
C TYR A 108 1.61 17.52 6.13
N ASN A 109 1.06 18.68 5.81
CA ASN A 109 0.05 18.81 4.76
C ASN A 109 0.77 19.13 3.45
N ALA A 110 0.81 18.15 2.55
CA ALA A 110 1.28 18.31 1.19
C ALA A 110 0.09 18.70 0.30
N THR A 111 0.19 19.83 -0.38
CA THR A 111 -0.84 20.30 -1.31
C THR A 111 -0.22 20.48 -2.68
N ALA A 112 -0.72 19.77 -3.69
CA ALA A 112 -0.42 20.06 -5.08
C ALA A 112 -1.49 20.98 -5.67
N TYR A 113 -1.06 21.86 -6.58
CA TYR A 113 -1.94 22.75 -7.31
C TYR A 113 -1.45 22.88 -8.75
N VAL A 114 -2.32 22.62 -9.71
CA VAL A 114 -2.11 22.98 -11.11
C VAL A 114 -2.94 24.23 -11.41
N LYS A 115 -2.35 25.22 -12.08
CA LYS A 115 -3.08 26.44 -12.44
C LYS A 115 -4.10 26.11 -13.54
N PRO A 116 -5.38 26.47 -13.37
CA PRO A 116 -6.36 26.27 -14.43
C PRO A 116 -6.00 27.02 -15.72
N VAL A 117 -6.24 26.38 -16.85
CA VAL A 117 -6.08 26.99 -18.18
C VAL A 117 -7.32 27.83 -18.54
N PRO A 118 -7.23 28.75 -19.52
CA PRO A 118 -8.40 29.47 -19.99
C PRO A 118 -9.53 28.51 -20.40
N ASP A 119 -10.77 28.86 -20.06
CA ASP A 119 -11.98 28.10 -20.40
C ASP A 119 -12.11 26.70 -19.78
N GLU A 120 -11.25 26.36 -18.80
CA GLU A 120 -11.43 25.21 -17.92
C GLU A 120 -12.60 25.41 -16.96
N ASN A 121 -13.65 24.61 -17.13
CA ASN A 121 -14.91 24.77 -16.39
C ASN A 121 -14.90 24.04 -15.04
N TYR A 122 -14.12 22.97 -14.91
CA TYR A 122 -14.07 22.14 -13.73
C TYR A 122 -12.74 22.36 -13.01
N ILE A 123 -12.71 23.33 -12.09
CA ILE A 123 -11.45 23.72 -11.43
C ILE A 123 -11.18 23.03 -10.07
N PHE A 124 -12.01 22.03 -9.73
CA PHE A 124 -12.02 21.44 -8.38
C PHE A 124 -10.93 20.38 -8.20
N ASN A 125 -10.60 19.65 -9.27
CA ASN A 125 -9.53 18.65 -9.35
C ASN A 125 -8.13 19.27 -9.57
N ASN A 126 -8.05 20.59 -9.81
CA ASN A 126 -6.77 21.29 -9.93
C ASN A 126 -6.02 21.46 -8.60
N ARG A 127 -6.58 21.02 -7.48
CA ARG A 127 -5.94 21.08 -6.17
C ARG A 127 -6.20 19.81 -5.38
N ASP A 128 -5.12 19.19 -4.95
CA ASP A 128 -5.17 18.01 -4.10
C ASP A 128 -4.35 18.21 -2.82
N SER A 129 -4.71 17.53 -1.73
CA SER A 129 -4.07 17.69 -0.43
C SER A 129 -4.03 16.39 0.37
N GLU A 130 -2.83 15.97 0.72
CA GLU A 130 -2.58 14.76 1.51
C GLU A 130 -1.79 15.03 2.78
N PHE A 131 -2.06 14.23 3.81
CA PHE A 131 -1.29 14.28 5.06
C PHE A 131 -0.17 13.25 5.04
N VAL A 132 1.07 13.73 5.00
CA VAL A 132 2.26 12.87 5.03
C VAL A 132 2.80 12.79 6.46
N ASP A 133 2.79 11.58 7.01
CA ASP A 133 3.35 11.29 8.33
C ASP A 133 4.82 10.85 8.21
N VAL A 134 5.70 11.60 8.89
CA VAL A 134 7.15 11.36 8.92
C VAL A 134 7.53 10.86 10.31
N SER A 135 7.85 9.57 10.42
CA SER A 135 8.04 8.91 11.71
C SER A 135 9.03 7.74 11.62
N TYR A 136 9.74 7.48 12.71
CA TYR A 136 10.49 6.23 12.90
C TYR A 136 9.59 5.06 13.34
N THR A 137 8.35 5.36 13.72
CA THR A 137 7.34 4.38 14.14
C THR A 137 6.00 4.68 13.43
N PRO A 138 5.87 4.48 12.11
CA PRO A 138 4.64 4.75 11.39
C PRO A 138 3.54 3.76 11.78
N THR A 139 2.30 4.21 11.67
CA THR A 139 1.12 3.37 11.85
C THR A 139 0.21 3.52 10.64
N HIS A 140 -0.09 2.41 9.96
CA HIS A 140 -1.08 2.35 8.90
C HIS A 140 -2.34 1.64 9.42
N VAL A 141 -3.51 2.18 9.06
CA VAL A 141 -4.82 1.68 9.52
C VAL A 141 -5.70 1.35 8.32
N GLY A 142 -6.23 0.13 8.30
CA GLY A 142 -6.94 -0.43 7.15
C GLY A 142 -6.09 -1.49 6.45
N ASP A 143 -6.70 -2.20 5.51
CA ASP A 143 -5.99 -3.22 4.74
C ASP A 143 -4.93 -2.57 3.85
N LEU A 144 -3.70 -3.07 3.92
CA LEU A 144 -2.59 -2.67 3.07
C LEU A 144 -2.58 -3.60 1.86
N VAL A 145 -2.74 -3.05 0.65
CA VAL A 145 -2.78 -3.82 -0.60
C VAL A 145 -1.63 -3.40 -1.49
N VAL A 146 -0.86 -4.37 -2.00
CA VAL A 146 0.18 -4.21 -3.01
C VAL A 146 -0.19 -5.13 -4.17
N ASP A 147 -0.41 -4.58 -5.36
CA ASP A 147 -0.94 -5.34 -6.50
C ASP A 147 -0.32 -4.95 -7.85
N GLY A 148 -0.72 -5.65 -8.91
CA GLY A 148 -0.10 -5.48 -10.23
C GLY A 148 1.38 -5.84 -10.22
N ASP A 149 2.23 -4.86 -10.51
CA ASP A 149 3.69 -4.99 -10.52
C ASP A 149 4.36 -4.06 -9.48
N ASP A 150 3.59 -3.57 -8.51
CA ASP A 150 4.07 -2.61 -7.51
C ASP A 150 5.02 -3.25 -6.50
N VAL A 151 5.96 -2.45 -6.00
CA VAL A 151 6.92 -2.85 -4.98
C VAL A 151 6.77 -1.95 -3.76
N LEU A 152 6.43 -2.56 -2.63
CA LEU A 152 6.42 -1.89 -1.33
C LEU A 152 7.64 -2.30 -0.51
N ILE A 153 8.42 -1.31 -0.06
CA ILE A 153 9.58 -1.51 0.81
C ILE A 153 9.29 -0.93 2.19
N ILE A 154 9.30 -1.79 3.21
CA ILE A 154 9.31 -1.42 4.62
C ILE A 154 10.74 -1.58 5.14
N GLU A 155 11.46 -0.47 5.26
CA GLU A 155 12.87 -0.50 5.68
C GLU A 155 13.22 0.46 6.81
N ASP A 156 14.20 0.08 7.64
CA ASP A 156 14.81 0.88 8.70
C ASP A 156 13.80 1.47 9.72
N VAL A 157 12.75 0.72 10.05
CA VAL A 157 11.59 1.25 10.77
C VAL A 157 10.93 0.24 11.70
N PHE A 158 10.20 0.74 12.69
CA PHE A 158 9.17 -0.05 13.38
C PHE A 158 7.80 0.30 12.77
N PHE A 159 7.30 -0.52 11.85
CA PHE A 159 6.04 -0.28 11.15
C PHE A 159 4.89 -1.02 11.82
N THR A 160 3.90 -0.29 12.28
CA THR A 160 2.67 -0.86 12.84
C THR A 160 1.58 -0.90 11.80
N GLN A 161 0.98 -2.08 11.60
CA GLN A 161 -0.12 -2.28 10.67
C GLN A 161 -1.38 -2.73 11.42
N VAL A 162 -2.47 -1.96 11.28
CA VAL A 162 -3.79 -2.28 11.83
C VAL A 162 -4.73 -2.67 10.68
N GLY A 163 -4.64 -3.91 10.23
CA GLY A 163 -5.41 -4.42 9.09
C GLY A 163 -4.71 -5.60 8.43
N ASN A 164 -5.34 -6.21 7.43
CA ASN A 164 -4.69 -7.24 6.63
C ASN A 164 -3.58 -6.64 5.77
N ILE A 165 -2.66 -7.49 5.32
CA ILE A 165 -1.72 -7.16 4.25
C ILE A 165 -2.00 -8.13 3.10
N GLN A 166 -2.22 -7.61 1.90
CA GLN A 166 -2.49 -8.39 0.70
C GLN A 166 -1.47 -8.02 -0.38
N VAL A 167 -0.71 -9.00 -0.85
CA VAL A 167 0.27 -8.86 -1.95
C VAL A 167 -0.17 -9.82 -3.05
N ARG A 168 -0.49 -9.30 -4.24
CA ARG A 168 -1.12 -10.11 -5.31
C ARG A 168 -0.58 -9.77 -6.70
N ASP A 169 -1.03 -10.51 -7.70
CA ASP A 169 -0.54 -10.44 -9.08
C ASP A 169 0.97 -10.74 -9.18
N ASN A 170 1.82 -9.76 -9.51
CA ASN A 170 3.28 -9.88 -9.54
C ASN A 170 3.96 -8.94 -8.52
N ALA A 171 3.20 -8.37 -7.59
CA ALA A 171 3.70 -7.38 -6.67
C ALA A 171 4.71 -7.93 -5.66
N GLU A 172 5.52 -7.05 -5.08
CA GLU A 172 6.53 -7.40 -4.09
C GLU A 172 6.35 -6.62 -2.79
N LEU A 173 6.37 -7.32 -1.66
CA LEU A 173 6.53 -6.74 -0.33
C LEU A 173 7.92 -7.09 0.21
N ILE A 174 8.73 -6.07 0.43
CA ILE A 174 10.09 -6.18 0.96
C ILE A 174 10.13 -5.59 2.36
N ILE A 175 10.61 -6.36 3.35
CA ILE A 175 10.81 -5.88 4.72
C ILE A 175 12.28 -6.03 5.09
N ARG A 176 12.99 -4.91 5.28
CA ARG A 176 14.46 -4.90 5.47
C ARG A 176 14.89 -4.13 6.70
N ASN A 177 15.66 -4.75 7.60
CA ASN A 177 16.15 -4.10 8.81
C ASN A 177 15.02 -3.36 9.57
N ALA A 178 13.87 -4.01 9.65
CA ALA A 178 12.63 -3.41 10.11
C ALA A 178 11.81 -4.39 10.94
N THR A 179 10.97 -3.82 11.81
CA THR A 179 9.94 -4.57 12.53
C THR A 179 8.60 -4.26 11.87
N LEU A 180 7.92 -5.29 11.38
CA LEU A 180 6.51 -5.25 11.02
C LEU A 180 5.69 -5.79 12.19
N ASP A 181 4.92 -4.93 12.83
CA ASP A 181 4.02 -5.27 13.94
C ASP A 181 2.56 -5.24 13.48
N LEU A 182 1.91 -6.40 13.44
CA LEU A 182 0.47 -6.47 13.22
C LEU A 182 -0.25 -6.17 14.54
N ASP A 183 -0.75 -4.95 14.67
CA ASP A 183 -1.50 -4.49 15.84
C ASP A 183 -2.96 -4.96 15.75
N GLN A 184 -3.24 -6.01 16.52
CA GLN A 184 -4.54 -6.67 16.64
C GLN A 184 -4.90 -6.85 18.11
N ASP A 185 -6.19 -6.92 18.39
CA ASP A 185 -6.77 -7.10 19.73
C ASP A 185 -7.37 -8.51 19.93
N TYR A 186 -7.18 -9.40 18.95
CA TYR A 186 -7.69 -10.76 18.97
C TYR A 186 -6.84 -11.70 18.11
N TYR A 187 -6.86 -12.99 18.42
CA TYR A 187 -6.14 -14.02 17.69
C TYR A 187 -6.67 -14.17 16.25
N HIS A 188 -5.76 -14.26 15.28
CA HIS A 188 -6.03 -14.43 13.84
C HIS A 188 -7.00 -13.38 13.29
N LYS A 189 -6.97 -12.16 13.81
CA LYS A 189 -7.84 -11.07 13.34
C LYS A 189 -7.38 -10.56 11.99
N TYR A 190 -6.07 -10.40 11.85
CA TYR A 190 -5.44 -9.96 10.61
C TYR A 190 -4.44 -10.98 10.12
N GLU A 191 -4.15 -10.89 8.83
CA GLU A 191 -3.30 -11.84 8.13
C GLU A 191 -2.48 -11.13 7.05
N ILE A 192 -1.31 -11.72 6.75
CA ILE A 192 -0.51 -11.40 5.57
C ILE A 192 -0.79 -12.46 4.49
N ILE A 193 -1.34 -12.03 3.34
CA ILE A 193 -1.70 -12.92 2.23
C ILE A 193 -0.86 -12.54 1.03
N VAL A 194 -0.12 -13.51 0.48
CA VAL A 194 0.64 -13.38 -0.77
C VAL A 194 0.07 -14.38 -1.77
N SER A 195 -0.45 -13.89 -2.88
CA SER A 195 -1.15 -14.70 -3.89
C SER A 195 -0.57 -14.56 -5.29
N ASP A 196 -1.06 -15.40 -6.20
CA ASP A 196 -0.76 -15.35 -7.63
C ASP A 196 0.72 -15.59 -7.93
N SER A 197 1.49 -14.60 -8.38
CA SER A 197 2.94 -14.69 -8.60
C SER A 197 3.69 -13.66 -7.75
N ALA A 198 3.04 -13.13 -6.70
CA ALA A 198 3.59 -12.12 -5.82
C ALA A 198 4.69 -12.66 -4.90
N CYS A 199 5.50 -11.75 -4.36
CA CYS A 199 6.65 -12.08 -3.52
C CYS A 199 6.59 -11.39 -2.16
N LEU A 200 6.89 -12.14 -1.10
CA LEU A 200 7.25 -11.60 0.21
C LEU A 200 8.73 -11.87 0.47
N LEU A 201 9.52 -10.81 0.64
CA LEU A 201 10.94 -10.88 0.93
C LEU A 201 11.25 -10.18 2.25
N THR A 202 11.98 -10.85 3.12
CA THR A 202 12.44 -10.28 4.38
C THR A 202 13.94 -10.46 4.59
N GLU A 203 14.60 -9.41 5.06
CA GLU A 203 16.05 -9.34 5.31
C GLU A 203 16.30 -8.65 6.65
N GLU A 204 16.85 -9.38 7.63
CA GLU A 204 17.12 -8.83 8.98
C GLU A 204 15.86 -8.22 9.60
N ALA A 205 14.71 -8.89 9.43
CA ALA A 205 13.39 -8.36 9.78
C ALA A 205 12.77 -9.07 10.99
N HIS A 206 11.85 -8.38 11.66
CA HIS A 206 11.00 -8.95 12.70
C HIS A 206 9.55 -8.85 12.26
N ILE A 207 8.83 -9.97 12.15
CA ILE A 207 7.39 -9.99 11.91
C ILE A 207 6.69 -10.45 13.19
N VAL A 208 5.97 -9.54 13.84
CA VAL A 208 5.49 -9.70 15.20
C VAL A 208 4.04 -9.26 15.36
N SER A 209 3.45 -9.68 16.47
CA SER A 209 2.16 -9.24 16.96
C SER A 209 1.99 -9.66 18.42
N GLU A 210 1.15 -8.97 19.18
CA GLU A 210 0.76 -9.40 20.52
C GLU A 210 -0.13 -10.65 20.54
N TYR A 211 -0.80 -10.97 19.41
CA TYR A 211 -1.66 -12.14 19.26
C TYR A 211 -1.21 -13.01 18.11
N GLN A 212 -1.64 -14.27 18.09
CA GLN A 212 -1.34 -15.19 16.98
C GLN A 212 -1.91 -14.62 15.68
N PHE A 213 -1.18 -14.82 14.58
CA PHE A 213 -1.63 -14.44 13.25
C PHE A 213 -1.10 -15.42 12.21
N ASP A 214 -1.72 -15.34 11.05
CA ASP A 214 -1.40 -16.17 9.92
C ASP A 214 -0.60 -15.37 8.88
N THR A 215 0.23 -16.08 8.14
CA THR A 215 0.71 -15.67 6.83
C THR A 215 0.41 -16.78 5.84
N ARG A 216 -0.12 -16.46 4.66
CA ARG A 216 -0.46 -17.42 3.62
C ARG A 216 0.26 -17.07 2.32
N LEU A 217 1.01 -18.03 1.79
CA LEU A 217 1.52 -18.03 0.42
C LEU A 217 0.66 -19.01 -0.39
N THR A 218 0.04 -18.54 -1.47
CA THR A 218 -0.86 -19.34 -2.29
C THR A 218 -0.72 -19.01 -3.78
N GLY A 219 -1.14 -19.92 -4.65
CA GLY A 219 -0.83 -19.84 -6.07
C GLY A 219 0.66 -20.08 -6.30
N ASN A 220 1.26 -19.38 -7.24
CA ASN A 220 2.71 -19.43 -7.51
C ASN A 220 3.49 -18.40 -6.68
N ALA A 221 2.93 -17.91 -5.56
CA ALA A 221 3.58 -16.94 -4.71
C ALA A 221 4.93 -17.45 -4.15
N GLU A 222 5.86 -16.52 -3.97
CA GLU A 222 7.18 -16.79 -3.41
C GLU A 222 7.39 -16.10 -2.06
N GLY A 223 7.99 -16.83 -1.11
CA GLY A 223 8.43 -16.30 0.17
C GLY A 223 9.93 -16.48 0.34
N TRP A 224 10.63 -15.41 0.71
CA TRP A 224 12.07 -15.40 0.98
C TRP A 224 12.32 -14.80 2.36
N LEU A 225 12.60 -15.67 3.35
CA LEU A 225 12.82 -15.25 4.73
C LEU A 225 14.31 -15.36 5.09
N ASN A 226 15.01 -14.24 5.14
CA ASN A 226 16.44 -14.18 5.43
C ASN A 226 16.71 -13.44 6.75
N SER A 227 17.28 -14.14 7.73
CA SER A 227 17.54 -13.60 9.08
C SER A 227 16.30 -12.96 9.69
N THR A 228 15.17 -13.66 9.61
CA THR A 228 13.86 -13.14 10.01
C THR A 228 13.39 -13.77 11.31
N VAL A 229 12.91 -12.94 12.24
CA VAL A 229 12.31 -13.37 13.51
C VAL A 229 10.80 -13.41 13.35
N LEU A 230 10.19 -14.58 13.57
CA LEU A 230 8.77 -14.83 13.41
C LEU A 230 8.07 -15.09 14.74
N GLY A 231 7.13 -14.22 15.11
CA GLY A 231 6.26 -14.43 16.28
C GLY A 231 7.00 -14.24 17.61
N TYR A 232 7.13 -13.00 18.03
CA TYR A 232 7.69 -12.65 19.35
C TYR A 232 6.75 -11.68 20.08
N SER A 233 6.31 -12.06 21.28
CA SER A 233 5.62 -11.15 22.20
C SER A 233 6.63 -10.57 23.19
N TRP A 234 6.68 -9.24 23.30
CA TRP A 234 7.49 -8.54 24.30
C TRP A 234 6.92 -8.67 25.72
N THR A 235 5.75 -9.30 25.88
CA THR A 235 5.07 -9.36 27.17
C THR A 235 5.42 -10.64 27.94
N PRO A 236 5.90 -10.53 29.20
CA PRO A 236 6.19 -11.70 30.03
C PRO A 236 4.94 -12.52 30.41
N THR A 237 3.75 -12.04 30.08
CA THR A 237 2.46 -12.71 30.31
C THR A 237 2.12 -13.77 29.28
N TYR A 238 2.56 -13.62 28.02
CA TYR A 238 2.38 -14.61 26.96
C TYR A 238 3.71 -14.82 26.22
N PRO A 239 4.61 -15.66 26.76
CA PRO A 239 5.99 -15.77 26.30
C PRO A 239 6.18 -16.47 24.94
N SER A 240 5.11 -16.81 24.23
CA SER A 240 5.17 -17.43 22.91
C SER A 240 3.90 -17.12 22.13
N VAL A 241 3.87 -16.00 21.42
CA VAL A 241 2.85 -15.80 20.39
C VAL A 241 3.25 -16.66 19.20
N GLU A 242 2.39 -17.62 18.87
CA GLU A 242 2.65 -18.53 17.76
C GLU A 242 2.39 -17.81 16.43
N PHE A 243 3.37 -17.86 15.54
CA PHE A 243 3.24 -17.42 14.16
C PHE A 243 2.97 -18.63 13.28
N PHE A 244 1.96 -18.55 12.41
CA PHE A 244 1.61 -19.64 11.50
C PHE A 244 1.82 -19.21 10.05
N LEU A 245 2.63 -19.96 9.31
CA LEU A 245 2.88 -19.75 7.89
C LEU A 245 2.38 -20.94 7.08
N TYR A 246 1.45 -20.69 6.18
CA TYR A 246 0.86 -21.68 5.30
C TYR A 246 1.36 -21.46 3.88
N VAL A 247 1.94 -22.50 3.28
CA VAL A 247 2.44 -22.50 1.90
C VAL A 247 1.62 -23.49 1.11
N GLN A 248 0.89 -23.02 0.09
CA GLN A 248 -0.17 -23.78 -0.58
C GLN A 248 -0.14 -23.59 -2.09
N ASN A 249 -0.79 -24.50 -2.83
CA ASN A 249 -1.14 -24.33 -4.25
C ASN A 249 0.02 -24.03 -5.21
N ASN A 250 1.15 -24.74 -5.10
CA ASN A 250 2.44 -24.53 -5.80
C ASN A 250 3.31 -23.37 -5.28
N ALA A 251 2.92 -22.72 -4.17
CA ALA A 251 3.75 -21.65 -3.61
C ALA A 251 5.09 -22.19 -3.13
N THR A 252 6.09 -21.31 -3.12
CA THR A 252 7.47 -21.66 -2.75
C THR A 252 7.92 -20.82 -1.56
N LEU A 253 8.58 -21.44 -0.59
CA LEU A 253 9.15 -20.78 0.57
C LEU A 253 10.63 -21.14 0.74
N ASN A 254 11.48 -20.11 0.79
CA ASN A 254 12.90 -20.25 1.09
C ASN A 254 13.23 -19.55 2.41
N VAL A 255 13.87 -20.26 3.34
CA VAL A 255 14.14 -19.76 4.69
C VAL A 255 15.62 -19.94 5.04
N TYR A 256 16.30 -18.83 5.32
CA TYR A 256 17.73 -18.76 5.60
C TYR A 256 18.00 -18.04 6.93
N GLY A 257 18.61 -18.71 7.89
CA GLY A 257 19.05 -18.07 9.14
C GLY A 257 17.92 -17.44 9.98
N SER A 258 16.68 -17.92 9.82
CA SER A 258 15.48 -17.33 10.45
C SER A 258 15.05 -18.13 11.68
N GLU A 259 14.28 -17.52 12.58
CA GLU A 259 13.88 -18.11 13.86
C GLU A 259 12.37 -18.00 14.13
N GLY A 260 11.82 -18.99 14.84
CA GLY A 260 10.43 -19.04 15.26
C GLY A 260 9.47 -19.65 14.22
N GLY A 261 8.17 -19.45 14.43
CA GLY A 261 7.12 -19.86 13.49
C GLY A 261 6.85 -21.37 13.34
N TYR A 262 5.57 -21.68 13.07
CA TYR A 262 5.10 -22.99 12.63
C TYR A 262 4.77 -22.92 11.14
N ILE A 263 5.38 -23.79 10.33
CA ILE A 263 5.24 -23.74 8.87
C ILE A 263 4.52 -24.98 8.37
N TYR A 264 3.52 -24.79 7.52
CA TYR A 264 2.67 -25.83 6.96
C TYR A 264 2.70 -25.78 5.43
N PHE A 265 3.10 -26.88 4.81
CA PHE A 265 3.12 -27.06 3.36
C PHE A 265 1.96 -27.96 2.90
N TYR A 266 1.20 -27.48 1.91
CA TYR A 266 0.09 -28.17 1.27
C TYR A 266 0.20 -28.12 -0.25
N ASP A 267 -0.51 -29.00 -0.97
CA ASP A 267 -0.81 -28.86 -2.40
C ASP A 267 0.37 -28.45 -3.31
N TYR A 268 1.29 -29.39 -3.53
CA TYR A 268 2.46 -29.23 -4.42
C TYR A 268 3.40 -28.05 -4.09
N SER A 269 3.25 -27.41 -2.93
CA SER A 269 4.16 -26.37 -2.47
C SER A 269 5.58 -26.90 -2.24
N THR A 270 6.55 -25.99 -2.31
CA THR A 270 7.95 -26.33 -2.10
C THR A 270 8.63 -25.48 -1.03
N GLY A 271 9.49 -26.10 -0.24
CA GLY A 271 10.24 -25.45 0.84
C GLY A 271 11.73 -25.67 0.71
N SER A 272 12.54 -24.72 1.20
CA SER A 272 13.99 -24.87 1.35
C SER A 272 14.46 -24.17 2.60
N PHE A 273 15.27 -24.85 3.41
CA PHE A 273 15.64 -24.41 4.77
C PHE A 273 17.15 -24.53 4.99
N TYR A 274 17.79 -23.44 5.43
CA TYR A 274 19.22 -23.42 5.71
C TYR A 274 19.57 -22.57 6.93
N GLY A 275 20.12 -23.20 7.97
CA GLY A 275 20.63 -22.50 9.15
C GLY A 275 19.55 -21.84 10.03
N SER A 276 18.30 -22.30 9.95
CA SER A 276 17.14 -21.69 10.64
C SER A 276 16.72 -22.49 11.88
N GLU A 277 16.20 -21.80 12.90
CA GLU A 277 15.71 -22.34 14.18
C GLU A 277 14.18 -22.18 14.28
N LEU A 278 13.44 -23.04 13.57
CA LEU A 278 11.97 -22.96 13.47
C LEU A 278 11.28 -23.83 14.52
N ASN A 279 10.05 -23.46 14.93
CA ASN A 279 9.32 -24.25 15.94
C ASN A 279 8.92 -25.62 15.41
N SER A 280 8.33 -25.68 14.22
CA SER A 280 7.97 -26.92 13.53
C SER A 280 7.70 -26.71 12.05
N ILE A 281 7.89 -27.79 11.28
CA ILE A 281 7.57 -27.85 9.85
C ILE A 281 6.66 -29.06 9.63
N TYR A 282 5.52 -28.84 8.98
CA TYR A 282 4.55 -29.86 8.62
C TYR A 282 4.39 -29.91 7.10
N CYS A 283 4.43 -31.11 6.53
CA CYS A 283 4.30 -31.33 5.10
C CYS A 283 3.12 -32.27 4.84
N TYR A 284 2.20 -31.84 3.98
CA TYR A 284 1.02 -32.59 3.58
C TYR A 284 0.97 -32.75 2.06
N ASP A 285 0.20 -33.73 1.60
CA ASP A 285 -0.06 -34.02 0.19
C ASP A 285 1.23 -34.23 -0.64
N TYR A 286 1.36 -33.53 -1.77
CA TYR A 286 2.50 -33.64 -2.70
C TYR A 286 3.55 -32.54 -2.47
N SER A 287 3.57 -31.91 -1.28
CA SER A 287 4.58 -30.90 -0.95
C SER A 287 5.99 -31.51 -0.86
N VAL A 288 7.00 -30.69 -1.15
CA VAL A 288 8.42 -31.07 -1.13
C VAL A 288 9.20 -30.08 -0.27
N VAL A 289 9.89 -30.58 0.75
CA VAL A 289 10.69 -29.79 1.70
C VAL A 289 12.07 -30.41 1.89
#